data_AF-A0A8S9XIF2-F1
#
_entry.id   AF-A0A8S9XIF2-F1
#
_cell.length_a   1.000
_cell.length_b   1.000
_cell.length_c   1.000
_cell.angle_alpha   90.00
_cell.angle_beta   90.00
_cell.angle_gamma   90.00
#
_symmetry.space_group_name_H-M   'P 1'
#
loop_
_entity.id
_entity.type
_entity.pdbx_description
1 polymer ?
#
loop_
_entity_poly.entity_id
_entity_poly.type
_entity_poly.pdbx_seq_one_letter_code
_entity_poly.pdbx_strand_id
1 'polypeptide(L)' 'MAEMDSQVEAEGRLLDIVDYAWRADVLPDDDIAVPASELVDPEADDGDERTTIKEAESRWTDQALTDAIFSNNT' A
#
# COMPACT_ATOMS: atom_id res chain seq x y z
N MET A 1 -50.63 -5.62 13.09
CA MET A 1 -49.51 -6.44 12.58
C MET A 1 -48.40 -5.43 12.33
N ALA A 2 -47.50 -5.24 13.30
CA ALA A 2 -46.38 -4.32 13.12
C ALA A 2 -45.42 -4.99 12.13
N GLU A 3 -45.09 -4.31 11.04
CA GLU A 3 -43.94 -4.69 10.22
C GLU A 3 -42.71 -4.74 11.11
N MET A 4 -41.89 -5.75 10.86
CA MET A 4 -40.69 -5.98 11.66
C MET A 4 -39.71 -4.87 11.28
N ASP A 5 -39.46 -3.92 12.18
CA ASP A 5 -38.50 -2.81 11.95
C ASP A 5 -37.08 -3.29 11.60
N SER A 6 -36.80 -4.59 11.78
CA SER A 6 -35.56 -5.24 11.36
C SER A 6 -35.50 -5.61 9.88
N GLN A 7 -36.63 -5.59 9.17
CA GLN A 7 -36.72 -5.97 7.76
C GLN A 7 -36.71 -4.71 6.90
N VAL A 8 -35.68 -4.56 6.05
CA VAL A 8 -35.67 -3.48 5.06
C VAL A 8 -36.60 -3.84 3.90
N GLU A 9 -37.52 -2.94 3.58
CA GLU A 9 -38.33 -3.06 2.37
C GLU A 9 -37.44 -2.76 1.15
N ALA A 10 -37.20 -3.76 0.32
CA ALA A 10 -36.52 -3.57 -0.95
C ALA A 10 -37.52 -3.12 -2.02
N GLU A 11 -37.21 -2.05 -2.76
CA GLU A 11 -38.06 -1.59 -3.86
C GLU A 11 -38.13 -2.67 -4.96
N GLY A 12 -39.30 -3.28 -5.13
CA GLY A 12 -39.49 -4.41 -6.05
C GLY A 12 -39.10 -4.09 -7.51
N ARG A 13 -39.24 -2.83 -7.94
CA ARG A 13 -38.82 -2.36 -9.27
C ARG A 13 -37.30 -2.45 -9.46
N LEU A 14 -36.52 -2.10 -8.44
CA LEU A 14 -35.06 -2.22 -8.49
C LEU A 14 -34.64 -3.69 -8.55
N LEU A 15 -35.39 -4.58 -7.90
CA LEU A 15 -35.13 -6.01 -7.98
C LEU A 15 -35.45 -6.63 -9.35
N ASP A 16 -36.35 -6.03 -10.11
CA ASP A 16 -36.76 -6.52 -11.44
C ASP A 16 -35.81 -6.05 -12.55
N ILE A 17 -35.12 -4.92 -12.35
CA ILE A 17 -34.16 -4.35 -13.31
C ILE A 17 -32.82 -5.07 -13.27
N VAL A 18 -32.40 -5.55 -12.10
CA VAL A 18 -31.09 -6.18 -11.89
C VAL A 18 -31.19 -7.67 -12.26
N ASP A 19 -30.47 -8.08 -13.30
CA ASP A 19 -30.38 -9.49 -13.67
C ASP A 19 -29.50 -10.32 -12.71
N TYR A 20 -29.55 -11.64 -12.85
CA TYR A 20 -28.80 -12.54 -11.98
C TYR A 20 -27.28 -12.40 -12.17
N ALA A 21 -26.83 -12.11 -13.39
CA ALA A 21 -25.41 -11.96 -13.70
C ALA A 21 -24.82 -10.75 -12.97
N TRP A 22 -25.51 -9.61 -13.01
CA TRP A 22 -25.09 -8.39 -12.32
C TRP A 22 -25.15 -8.52 -10.80
N ARG A 23 -26.11 -9.29 -10.25
CA ARG A 23 -26.12 -9.61 -8.81
C ARG A 23 -24.96 -10.47 -8.35
N ALA A 24 -24.45 -11.33 -9.22
CA ALA A 24 -23.36 -12.26 -8.92
C ALA A 24 -21.98 -11.67 -9.24
N ASP A 25 -21.94 -10.51 -9.90
CA ASP A 25 -20.71 -9.85 -10.32
C ASP A 25 -19.94 -9.30 -9.12
N VAL A 26 -18.62 -9.46 -9.15
CA VAL A 26 -17.70 -9.01 -8.10
C VAL A 26 -16.59 -8.21 -8.77
N LEU A 27 -16.29 -7.04 -8.20
CA LEU A 27 -15.21 -6.20 -8.72
C LEU A 27 -13.88 -6.96 -8.61
N PRO A 28 -13.02 -6.92 -9.65
CA PRO A 28 -11.70 -7.52 -9.56
C PRO A 28 -10.85 -6.82 -8.49
N ASP A 29 -9.91 -7.57 -7.92
CA ASP A 29 -8.85 -7.03 -7.09
C ASP A 29 -7.83 -6.34 -8.01
N ASP A 30 -7.96 -5.01 -8.14
CA ASP A 30 -7.02 -4.19 -8.91
C ASP A 30 -5.86 -3.69 -8.04
N ASP A 31 -4.65 -3.77 -8.59
CA ASP A 31 -3.45 -3.23 -7.96
C ASP A 31 -3.42 -1.70 -8.02
N ILE A 32 -2.93 -1.08 -6.94
CA ILE A 32 -2.68 0.37 -6.92
C ILE A 32 -1.27 0.67 -7.39
N ALA A 33 -1.12 1.73 -8.19
CA ALA A 33 0.18 2.21 -8.61
C ALA A 33 0.89 2.90 -7.42
N VAL A 34 1.81 2.19 -6.78
CA VAL A 34 2.64 2.74 -5.71
C VAL A 34 3.96 3.24 -6.30
N PRO A 35 4.35 4.51 -6.08
CA PRO A 35 5.64 5.02 -6.56
C PRO A 35 6.78 4.30 -5.84
N ALA A 36 7.59 3.56 -6.59
CA ALA A 36 8.69 2.76 -6.04
C ALA A 36 9.68 3.57 -5.19
N SER A 37 9.85 4.87 -5.47
CA SER A 37 10.73 5.77 -4.72
C SER A 37 10.29 6.03 -3.27
N GLU A 38 8.99 5.84 -2.97
CA GLU A 38 8.41 6.00 -1.62
C GLU A 38 8.35 4.67 -0.86
N LEU A 39 8.77 3.58 -1.50
CA LEU A 39 8.92 2.30 -0.83
C LEU A 39 10.24 2.28 -0.06
N VAL A 40 10.23 1.56 1.06
CA VAL A 40 11.44 1.19 1.80
C VAL A 40 12.25 0.25 0.92
N ASP A 41 13.57 0.44 0.89
CA ASP A 41 14.46 -0.44 0.15
C ASP A 41 14.49 -1.84 0.79
N PRO A 42 14.03 -2.89 0.10
CA PRO A 42 14.07 -4.26 0.64
C PRO A 42 15.49 -4.81 0.79
N GLU A 43 16.49 -4.22 0.13
CA GLU A 43 17.89 -4.66 0.15
C GLU A 43 18.76 -3.81 1.10
N ALA A 44 18.16 -2.94 1.93
CA ALA A 44 18.90 -2.12 2.88
C ALA A 44 19.61 -2.98 3.96
N ASP A 45 20.89 -3.25 3.76
CA ASP A 45 21.77 -4.02 4.68
C ASP A 45 22.02 -3.28 6.01
N ASP A 46 21.72 -1.97 6.07
CA ASP A 46 21.89 -1.13 7.25
C ASP A 46 20.80 -1.34 8.32
N GLY A 47 19.78 -2.18 8.06
CA GLY A 47 18.68 -2.47 9.00
C GLY A 47 17.76 -1.27 9.28
N ASP A 48 17.89 -0.18 8.54
CA ASP A 48 17.07 1.03 8.70
C ASP A 48 15.82 0.94 7.81
N GLU A 49 14.92 0.01 8.18
CA GLU A 49 13.62 -0.30 7.55
C GLU A 49 12.63 0.88 7.50
N ARG A 50 13.06 2.07 7.92
CA ARG A 50 12.26 3.30 8.04
C ARG A 50 12.58 4.33 6.96
N THR A 51 13.61 4.08 6.14
CA THR A 51 14.05 5.01 5.10
C THR A 51 13.56 4.57 3.73
N THR A 52 12.92 5.50 3.01
CA THR A 52 12.54 5.27 1.62
C THR A 52 13.75 5.40 0.69
N ILE A 53 13.72 4.73 -0.47
CA ILE A 53 14.81 4.80 -1.47
C ILE A 53 15.21 6.26 -1.77
N LYS A 54 14.22 7.15 -1.90
CA LYS A 54 14.45 8.59 -2.14
C LYS A 54 15.20 9.28 -0.99
N GLU A 55 14.91 8.92 0.25
CA GLU A 55 15.56 9.51 1.42
C GLU A 55 16.99 8.99 1.59
N ALA A 56 17.23 7.72 1.27
CA ALA A 56 18.57 7.12 1.25
C ALA A 56 19.48 7.77 0.20
N GLU A 57 18.99 7.96 -1.03
CA GLU A 57 19.74 8.65 -2.10
C GLU A 57 20.04 10.12 -1.77
N SER A 58 19.16 10.77 -1.00
CA SER A 58 19.38 12.15 -0.56
C SER A 58 20.35 12.27 0.63
N ARG A 59 20.74 11.16 1.26
CA ARG A 59 21.67 11.16 2.38
C ARG A 59 23.09 11.14 1.82
N TRP A 60 23.82 12.25 1.99
CA TRP A 60 25.25 12.25 1.69
C TRP A 60 25.98 11.39 2.72
N THR A 61 26.28 10.14 2.37
CA THR A 61 27.12 9.25 3.18
C THR A 61 28.58 9.58 2.89
N ASP A 62 29.24 10.28 3.81
CA ASP A 62 30.66 10.58 3.70
C ASP A 62 31.51 9.37 4.13
N GLN A 63 31.33 8.26 3.40
CA GLN A 63 31.97 6.98 3.67
C GLN A 63 33.49 7.10 3.53
N ALA A 64 33.95 7.94 2.59
CA ALA A 64 35.38 8.18 2.35
C ALA A 64 36.10 8.81 3.55
N LEU A 65 35.45 9.73 4.30
CA LEU A 65 36.05 10.28 5.52
C LEU A 65 36.15 9.22 6.62
N THR A 66 35.15 8.37 6.72
CA THR A 66 35.08 7.33 7.74
C THR A 66 36.19 6.29 7.50
N ASP A 67 36.33 5.81 6.26
CA ASP A 67 37.37 4.87 5.85
C ASP A 67 38.79 5.46 5.99
N ALA A 68 38.97 6.76 5.66
CA ALA A 68 40.25 7.45 5.82
C ALA A 68 40.66 7.62 7.29
N ILE A 69 39.71 7.88 8.20
CA ILE A 69 39.97 7.98 9.64
C ILE A 69 40.39 6.61 10.20
N PHE A 70 39.73 5.53 9.78
CA PHE A 70 40.07 4.18 10.24
C PHE A 70 41.43 3.71 9.70
N SER A 71 41.78 4.04 8.45
CA SER A 71 43.09 3.71 7.86
C SER A 71 44.26 4.44 8.52
N ASN A 72 44.05 5.59 9.16
CA ASN A 72 45.12 6.37 9.79
C ASN A 72 45.46 5.90 11.22
N ASN A 73 44.68 4.94 11.76
CA ASN A 73 44.86 4.36 13.09
C ASN A 73 45.40 2.91 13.06
N THR A 74 45.90 2.44 11.91
CA THR A 74 46.63 1.16 11.75
C THR A 74 48.02 1.44 11.20
#